data_AF-A0A6B1KG94-F1
#
_entry.id   AF-A0A6B1KG94-F1
#
_cell.length_a   1.000
_cell.length_b   1.000
_cell.length_c   1.000
_cell.angle_alpha   90.00
_cell.angle_beta   90.00
_cell.angle_gamma   90.00
#
_symmetry.space_group_name_H-M   'P 1'
#
loop_
_entity.id
_entity.type
_entity.pdbx_description
1 polymer ?
#
loop_
_entity_poly.entity_id
_entity_poly.type
_entity_poly.pdbx_seq_one_letter_code
_entity_poly.pdbx_strand_id
1 'polypeptide(L)' 'MDDATSQRSSEAEAAARQARFGTLPEPVRLEDMVEERAASTPDPARTAYNQDEWLVRYCL' A
#
# COMPACT_ATOMS: atom_id res chain seq x y z
N MET A 1 2.16 25.16 37.50
CA MET A 1 3.49 24.51 37.32
C MET A 1 3.44 23.42 36.24
N ASP A 2 2.24 23.14 35.72
CA ASP A 2 1.86 21.92 35.00
C ASP A 2 2.23 21.96 33.51
N ASP A 3 2.32 23.17 32.96
CA ASP A 3 2.67 23.41 31.56
C ASP A 3 4.13 23.02 31.25
N ALA A 4 5.04 23.32 32.19
CA ALA A 4 6.46 22.97 32.07
C ALA A 4 6.73 21.46 32.28
N THR A 5 5.83 20.74 32.96
CA THR A 5 5.90 19.28 33.06
C THR A 5 5.30 18.61 31.83
N SER A 6 4.23 19.17 31.27
CA SER A 6 3.63 18.74 30.01
C SER A 6 4.62 18.88 28.84
N GLN A 7 5.29 20.03 28.74
CA GLN A 7 6.30 20.29 27.71
C GLN A 7 7.51 19.33 27.79
N ARG A 8 8.00 19.00 28.99
CA ARG A 8 9.07 18.00 29.14
C ARG A 8 8.64 16.60 28.77
N SER A 9 7.36 16.26 29.02
CA SER A 9 6.82 14.95 28.61
C SER A 9 6.71 14.83 27.09
N SER A 10 6.26 15.89 26.40
CA SER A 10 6.17 15.90 24.94
C SER A 10 7.54 15.84 24.27
N GLU A 11 8.55 16.51 24.83
CA GLU A 11 9.95 16.44 24.38
C GLU A 11 10.54 15.03 24.56
N ALA A 12 10.26 14.36 25.68
CA ALA A 12 10.69 12.98 25.90
C ALA A 12 10.04 12.00 24.91
N GLU A 13 8.75 12.18 24.61
CA GLU A 13 8.06 11.39 23.58
C GLU A 13 8.59 11.67 22.17
N ALA A 14 8.92 12.92 21.86
CA ALA A 14 9.55 13.30 20.60
C ALA A 14 10.93 12.64 20.45
N ALA A 15 11.75 12.65 21.50
CA ALA A 15 13.04 11.97 21.52
C ALA A 15 12.91 10.45 21.34
N ALA A 16 11.92 9.82 22.01
CA ALA A 16 11.65 8.40 21.86
C ALA A 16 11.22 8.03 20.43
N ARG A 17 10.42 8.88 19.77
CA ARG A 17 10.02 8.69 18.36
C ARG A 17 11.22 8.86 17.42
N GLN A 18 12.04 9.88 17.62
CA GLN A 18 13.22 10.13 16.82
C GLN A 18 14.25 9.00 16.97
N ALA A 19 14.43 8.43 18.17
CA ALA A 19 15.31 7.30 18.37
C ALA A 19 14.82 6.03 17.64
N ARG A 20 13.51 5.87 17.44
CA ARG A 20 12.91 4.69 16.78
C ARG A 20 12.77 4.84 15.27
N PHE A 21 12.42 6.03 14.81
CA PHE A 21 11.99 6.30 13.43
C PHE A 21 12.72 7.49 12.79
N GLY A 22 13.74 8.04 13.46
CA GLY A 22 14.47 9.22 12.99
C GLY A 22 15.48 8.94 11.89
N THR A 23 15.67 7.68 11.52
CA THR A 23 16.56 7.28 10.43
C THR A 23 15.77 6.54 9.37
N LEU A 24 15.86 7.01 8.14
CA LEU A 24 15.29 6.32 6.99
C LEU A 24 16.16 5.10 6.66
N PRO A 25 15.56 3.92 6.39
CA PRO A 25 16.29 2.78 5.87
C PRO A 25 16.97 3.10 4.53
N GLU A 26 17.92 2.24 4.14
CA GLU A 26 18.52 2.35 2.81
C GLU A 26 17.45 2.22 1.72
N PRO A 27 17.49 3.08 0.67
CA PRO A 27 16.57 2.97 -0.45
C PRO A 27 16.68 1.60 -1.12
N VAL A 28 15.54 0.96 -1.36
CA VAL A 28 15.47 -0.30 -2.12
C VAL A 28 15.66 0.02 -3.60
N ARG A 29 16.43 -0.80 -4.30
CA ARG A 29 16.63 -0.65 -5.75
C ARG A 29 15.32 -1.00 -6.47
N LEU A 30 15.05 -0.34 -7.59
CA LEU A 30 13.78 -0.53 -8.31
C LEU A 30 13.61 -1.98 -8.79
N GLU A 31 14.69 -2.60 -9.23
CA GLU A 31 14.76 -4.00 -9.65
C GLU A 31 14.39 -5.00 -8.54
N ASP A 32 14.65 -4.66 -7.28
CA ASP A 32 14.30 -5.52 -6.14
C ASP A 32 12.82 -5.35 -5.73
N MET A 33 12.14 -4.32 -6.26
CA MET A 33 10.72 -4.06 -6.02
C MET A 33 9.80 -4.77 -7.02
N VAL A 34 10.35 -5.43 -8.04
CA VAL A 34 9.57 -6.08 -9.10
C VAL A 34 9.85 -7.59 -9.11
N GLU A 35 8.81 -8.36 -9.42
CA GLU A 35 8.91 -9.81 -9.63
C GLU A 35 8.52 -10.13 -11.07
N GLU A 36 9.37 -10.89 -11.76
CA GLU A 36 9.04 -11.41 -13.08
C GLU A 36 8.12 -12.62 -12.94
N ARG A 37 6.94 -12.52 -13.57
CA ARG A 37 5.99 -13.62 -13.65
C ARG A 37 5.67 -13.92 -15.11
N ALA A 38 5.82 -15.18 -15.49
CA ALA A 38 5.46 -15.64 -16.83
C ALA A 38 4.00 -15.30 -17.14
N ALA A 39 3.76 -14.79 -18.35
CA ALA A 39 2.41 -14.55 -18.83
C ALA A 39 1.66 -15.90 -18.94
N SER A 40 0.48 -15.97 -18.33
CA SER A 40 -0.43 -17.09 -18.55
C SER A 40 -1.14 -16.92 -19.90
N THR A 41 -1.48 -18.03 -20.56
CA THR A 41 -2.37 -18.00 -21.73
C THR A 41 -3.66 -17.25 -21.37
N PRO A 42 -4.04 -16.18 -22.10
CA PRO A 42 -5.30 -15.49 -21.87
C PRO A 42 -6.47 -16.46 -22.05
N ASP A 43 -7.45 -16.40 -21.15
CA ASP A 43 -8.69 -17.14 -21.32
C ASP A 43 -9.44 -16.64 -22.57
N PRO A 44 -9.66 -17.48 -23.58
CA PRO A 44 -10.34 -17.08 -24.81
C PRO A 44 -11.79 -16.65 -24.58
N ALA A 45 -12.46 -17.21 -23.56
CA ALA A 45 -13.84 -16.86 -23.24
C ALA A 45 -13.97 -15.42 -22.71
N ARG A 46 -12.92 -14.86 -22.08
CA ARG A 46 -12.92 -13.47 -21.60
C ARG A 46 -13.10 -12.44 -22.70
N THR A 47 -12.76 -12.78 -23.94
CA THR A 47 -12.86 -11.89 -25.10
C THR A 47 -13.94 -12.32 -26.08
N ALA A 48 -14.67 -13.40 -25.77
CA ALA A 48 -15.75 -13.88 -26.60
C ALA A 48 -16.95 -12.94 -26.47
N TYR A 49 -17.40 -12.38 -27.59
CA TYR A 49 -18.61 -11.56 -27.61
C TYR A 49 -19.84 -12.43 -27.29
N ASN A 50 -20.64 -11.98 -26.33
CA ASN A 50 -21.93 -12.58 -26.01
C ASN A 50 -23.03 -11.50 -26.08
N GLN A 51 -23.93 -11.63 -27.06
CA GLN A 51 -25.04 -10.73 -27.26
C GLN A 51 -26.08 -10.74 -26.13
N ASP A 52 -26.10 -11.78 -25.29
CA ASP A 52 -27.06 -11.94 -24.21
C ASP A 52 -26.51 -11.44 -22.86
N GLU A 53 -25.28 -10.93 -22.82
CA GLU A 53 -24.63 -10.51 -21.56
C GLU A 53 -25.38 -9.36 -20.87
N TRP A 54 -26.06 -8.51 -21.65
CA TRP A 54 -26.87 -7.40 -21.11
C TRP A 54 -28.06 -7.88 -20.27
N LEU A 55 -28.62 -9.06 -20.57
CA LEU A 55 -29.74 -9.64 -19.81
C LEU A 55 -29.29 -9.99 -18.39
N VAL A 56 -28.10 -10.58 -18.25
CA VAL A 56 -27.55 -10.97 -16.94
C VAL A 56 -27.16 -9.74 -16.11
N ARG A 57 -26.64 -8.68 -16.76
CA ARG A 57 -26.15 -7.48 -16.05
C ARG A 57 -27.25 -6.51 -15.65
N TYR A 58 -28.34 -6.42 -16.41
CA TYR A 58 -29.34 -5.35 -16.26
C TYR A 58 -30.78 -5.83 -16.08
N CYS A 59 -31.06 -7.13 -16.19
CA CYS A 59 -32.43 -7.66 -16.09
C CYS A 59 -32.60 -8.69 -14.96
N LEU A 60 -31.62 -8.80 -14.05
CA LEU A 60 -31.66 -9.60 -12.83
C LEU A 60 -31.77 -8.72 -11.58
#